data_AF-A0A844MGH9-F1
#
_entry.id   AF-A0A844MGH9-F1
#
_cell.length_a   1.000
_cell.length_b   1.000
_cell.length_c   1.000
_cell.angle_alpha   90.00
_cell.angle_beta   90.00
_cell.angle_gamma   90.00
#
_symmetry.space_group_name_H-M   'P 1'
#
loop_
_entity.id
_entity.type
_entity.pdbx_description
1 polymer ?
#
loop_
_entity_poly.entity_id
_entity_poly.type
_entity_poly.pdbx_seq_one_letter_code
_entity_poly.pdbx_strand_id
1 'polypeptide(L)'
;MKKKNLPANSPCEVLQTILAPYAAMKHLDCQDLARVIITVLAEIDIPYEVFVGRVSYQKWQSPKHIWIDIHGEMRIDFRLKYCTRLQADMISSKTMPYGVFNPYDFPEYVYRGDAMYMAVPPKPILEEILDPMRREPVDCSFYW
;
A
#
# COMPACT_ATOMS: atom_id res chain seq x y z
N MET A 1 9.41 -16.97 -32.24
CA MET A 1 9.18 -16.76 -30.79
C MET A 1 7.70 -16.48 -30.58
N LYS A 2 6.95 -17.35 -29.90
CA LYS A 2 5.53 -17.16 -29.63
C LYS A 2 5.38 -16.11 -28.53
N LYS A 3 4.79 -14.95 -28.86
CA LYS A 3 4.28 -14.00 -27.85
C LYS A 3 3.27 -14.76 -27.00
N LYS A 4 3.58 -14.99 -25.72
CA LYS A 4 2.59 -15.51 -24.78
C LYS A 4 1.51 -14.44 -24.66
N ASN A 5 0.30 -14.77 -25.09
CA ASN A 5 -0.90 -13.98 -24.82
C ASN A 5 -1.09 -13.96 -23.30
N LEU A 6 -0.60 -12.92 -22.64
CA LEU A 6 -1.12 -12.55 -21.33
C LEU A 6 -2.58 -12.10 -21.53
N PRO A 7 -3.53 -12.48 -20.64
CA PRO A 7 -4.84 -11.87 -20.64
C PRO A 7 -4.69 -10.34 -20.56
N ALA A 8 -5.59 -9.60 -21.21
CA ALA A 8 -5.62 -8.13 -21.17
C ALA A 8 -6.07 -7.66 -19.77
N ASN A 9 -5.20 -7.86 -18.78
CA ASN A 9 -5.41 -7.41 -17.41
C ASN A 9 -5.26 -5.88 -17.38
N SER A 10 -6.12 -5.22 -16.62
CA SER A 10 -6.00 -3.79 -16.33
C SER A 10 -4.66 -3.47 -15.65
N PRO A 11 -4.14 -2.23 -15.77
CA PRO A 11 -2.93 -1.81 -15.05
C PRO A 11 -2.98 -2.11 -13.54
N CYS A 12 -4.15 -1.92 -12.91
CA CYS A 12 -4.39 -2.28 -11.52
C CYS A 12 -4.15 -3.78 -11.24
N GLU A 13 -4.71 -4.67 -12.06
CA GLU A 13 -4.57 -6.13 -11.89
C GLU A 13 -3.12 -6.60 -12.10
N VAL A 14 -2.40 -5.98 -13.04
CA VAL A 14 -0.97 -6.27 -13.26
C VAL A 14 -0.16 -5.86 -12.03
N LEU A 15 -0.30 -4.62 -11.56
CA LEU A 15 0.42 -4.14 -10.38
C LEU A 15 0.03 -4.91 -9.12
N GLN A 16 -1.25 -5.22 -8.94
CA GLN A 16 -1.73 -6.04 -7.83
C GLN A 16 -1.04 -7.41 -7.84
N THR A 17 -0.86 -8.03 -9.01
CA THR A 17 -0.19 -9.33 -9.16
C THR A 17 1.30 -9.23 -8.81
N ILE A 18 1.98 -8.19 -9.29
CA ILE A 18 3.41 -7.95 -9.01
C ILE A 18 3.64 -7.71 -7.52
N LEU A 19 2.75 -6.94 -6.87
CA LEU A 19 2.91 -6.54 -5.47
C LEU A 19 2.35 -7.56 -4.47
N ALA A 20 1.57 -8.55 -4.92
CA ALA A 20 0.92 -9.55 -4.08
C ALA A 20 1.88 -10.29 -3.11
N PRO A 21 3.10 -10.71 -3.50
CA PRO A 21 4.02 -11.37 -2.59
C PRO A 21 4.40 -10.50 -1.38
N TYR A 22 4.65 -9.21 -1.60
CA TYR A 22 5.02 -8.26 -0.55
C TYR A 22 3.81 -7.84 0.27
N ALA A 23 2.65 -7.68 -0.36
CA ALA A 23 1.39 -7.38 0.31
C ALA A 23 1.03 -8.43 1.37
N ALA A 24 1.35 -9.70 1.12
CA ALA A 24 1.11 -10.82 2.02
C ALA A 24 2.02 -10.84 3.27
N MET A 25 3.11 -10.06 3.29
CA MET A 25 4.08 -10.01 4.39
C MET A 25 3.54 -9.21 5.59
N LYS A 26 2.76 -9.88 6.45
CA LYS A 26 2.05 -9.23 7.58
C LYS A 26 2.94 -8.54 8.63
N HIS A 27 4.24 -8.84 8.66
CA HIS A 27 5.19 -8.22 9.57
C HIS A 27 5.61 -6.80 9.14
N LEU A 28 5.37 -6.43 7.87
CA LEU A 28 5.65 -5.09 7.36
C LEU A 28 4.51 -4.15 7.72
N ASP A 29 4.83 -3.00 8.31
CA ASP A 29 3.87 -1.90 8.48
C ASP A 29 3.69 -1.09 7.18
N CYS A 30 2.94 0.02 7.23
CA CYS A 30 2.73 0.87 6.06
C CYS A 30 4.03 1.52 5.55
N GLN A 31 4.98 1.84 6.44
CA GLN A 31 6.22 2.50 6.08
C GLN A 31 7.19 1.53 5.40
N ASP A 32 7.39 0.36 6.00
CA ASP A 32 8.29 -0.65 5.47
C ASP A 32 7.74 -1.30 4.21
N LEU A 33 6.43 -1.53 4.14
CA LEU A 33 5.83 -1.98 2.91
C LEU A 33 5.98 -0.93 1.79
N ALA A 34 5.82 0.36 2.10
CA ALA A 34 6.05 1.40 1.11
C ALA A 34 7.48 1.37 0.56
N ARG A 35 8.49 1.18 1.42
CA ARG A 35 9.90 1.03 1.00
C ARG A 35 10.11 -0.15 0.04
N VAL A 36 9.48 -1.27 0.34
CA VAL A 36 9.52 -2.45 -0.54
C VAL A 36 8.84 -2.16 -1.87
N ILE A 37 7.64 -1.57 -1.85
CA ILE A 37 6.86 -1.27 -3.06
C ILE A 37 7.61 -0.26 -3.95
N ILE A 38 8.13 0.84 -3.41
CA ILE A 38 8.86 1.82 -4.24
C ILE A 38 10.11 1.23 -4.89
N THR A 39 10.72 0.21 -4.26
CA THR A 39 11.86 -0.49 -4.86
C THR A 39 11.39 -1.27 -6.08
N VAL A 40 10.30 -2.01 -5.95
CA VAL A 40 9.69 -2.75 -7.08
C VAL A 40 9.27 -1.81 -8.19
N LEU A 41 8.63 -0.67 -7.87
CA LEU A 41 8.21 0.32 -8.87
C LEU A 41 9.41 0.95 -9.59
N ALA A 42 10.49 1.25 -8.86
CA ALA A 42 11.73 1.76 -9.45
C ALA A 42 12.41 0.74 -10.38
N GLU A 43 12.39 -0.56 -10.04
CA GLU A 43 12.96 -1.63 -10.87
C GLU A 43 12.21 -1.83 -12.21
N ILE A 44 10.93 -1.47 -12.27
CA ILE A 44 10.09 -1.57 -13.47
C ILE A 44 9.79 -0.21 -14.10
N ASP A 45 10.56 0.82 -13.73
CA ASP A 45 10.47 2.19 -14.28
C ASP A 45 9.07 2.82 -14.19
N ILE A 46 8.31 2.52 -13.12
CA ILE A 46 7.02 3.15 -12.86
C ILE A 46 7.23 4.34 -11.91
N PRO A 47 6.92 5.57 -12.36
CA PRO A 47 7.00 6.74 -11.49
C PRO A 47 5.90 6.71 -10.43
N TYR A 48 6.22 7.24 -9.25
CA TYR A 48 5.36 7.18 -8.08
C TYR A 48 5.51 8.42 -7.21
N GLU A 49 4.50 8.70 -6.40
CA GLU A 49 4.53 9.69 -5.33
C GLU A 49 4.14 9.02 -4.02
N VAL A 50 4.96 9.20 -2.98
CA VAL A 50 4.68 8.66 -1.65
C VAL A 50 4.04 9.74 -0.82
N PHE A 51 2.96 9.40 -0.12
CA PHE A 51 2.23 10.32 0.74
C PHE A 51 2.22 9.82 2.17
N VAL A 52 2.17 10.78 3.10
CA VAL A 52 1.94 10.51 4.51
C VAL A 52 0.84 11.41 5.05
N GLY A 53 -0.11 10.82 5.76
CA GLY A 53 -1.27 11.56 6.24
C GLY A 53 -2.28 10.68 6.95
N ARG A 54 -3.57 10.96 6.74
CA ARG A 54 -4.67 10.21 7.35
C ARG A 54 -5.76 9.91 6.32
N VAL A 55 -6.39 8.75 6.47
CA VAL A 55 -7.55 8.32 5.68
C VAL A 55 -8.78 8.44 6.55
N SER A 56 -9.85 9.04 6.02
CA SER A 56 -11.11 9.23 6.75
C SER A 56 -12.26 8.57 6.01
N TYR A 57 -13.15 7.92 6.77
CA TYR A 57 -14.40 7.33 6.27
C TYR A 57 -15.50 7.53 7.31
N GLN A 58 -16.57 8.22 6.94
CA GLN A 58 -17.64 8.64 7.87
C GLN A 58 -17.07 9.34 9.13
N LYS A 59 -17.27 8.76 10.32
CA LYS A 59 -16.76 9.28 11.61
C LYS A 59 -15.40 8.72 11.99
N TRP A 60 -14.85 7.80 11.20
CA TRP A 60 -13.56 7.17 11.47
C TRP A 60 -12.43 7.88 10.74
N GLN A 61 -11.28 7.90 11.38
CA GLN A 61 -10.03 8.36 10.81
C GLN A 61 -8.92 7.40 11.20
N SER A 62 -8.03 7.08 10.26
CA SER A 62 -6.85 6.28 10.51
C SER A 62 -5.86 7.02 11.44
N PRO A 63 -4.97 6.28 12.13
CA PRO A 63 -3.68 6.82 12.54
C PRO A 63 -2.90 7.39 11.34
N LYS A 64 -1.74 8.00 11.61
CA LYS A 64 -0.82 8.41 10.54
C LYS A 64 -0.50 7.20 9.65
N HIS A 65 -0.64 7.37 8.34
CA HIS A 65 -0.63 6.30 7.35
C HIS A 65 0.17 6.70 6.12
N ILE A 66 0.79 5.73 5.47
CA ILE A 66 1.57 5.91 4.23
C ILE A 66 0.90 5.15 3.10
N TRP A 67 0.74 5.82 1.96
CA TRP A 67 0.26 5.24 0.70
C TRP A 67 1.10 5.78 -0.46
N ILE A 68 0.91 5.18 -1.64
CA ILE A 68 1.63 5.54 -2.86
C ILE A 68 0.61 5.81 -3.96
N ASP A 69 0.76 6.92 -4.67
CA ASP A 69 -0.02 7.22 -5.87
C ASP A 69 0.84 7.05 -7.13
N ILE A 70 0.23 6.51 -8.18
CA ILE A 70 0.80 6.42 -9.53
C ILE A 70 -0.01 7.37 -10.41
N HIS A 71 0.61 8.49 -10.77
CA HIS A 71 0.03 9.53 -11.64
C HIS A 71 -1.35 10.07 -11.22
N GLY A 72 -1.74 9.93 -9.95
CA GLY A 72 -3.08 10.27 -9.48
C GLY A 72 -4.20 9.38 -10.04
N GLU A 73 -3.88 8.39 -10.87
CA GLU A 73 -4.85 7.47 -11.47
C GLU A 73 -5.05 6.21 -10.63
N MET A 74 -3.98 5.73 -10.00
CA MET A 74 -3.99 4.55 -9.13
C MET A 74 -3.39 4.88 -7.78
N ARG A 75 -3.94 4.26 -6.74
CA ARG A 75 -3.42 4.29 -5.39
C ARG A 75 -3.06 2.89 -4.93
N ILE A 76 -1.93 2.79 -4.25
CA ILE A 76 -1.44 1.57 -3.63
C ILE A 76 -1.53 1.73 -2.10
N ASP A 77 -2.42 0.94 -1.50
CA ASP A 77 -2.63 0.91 -0.06
C ASP A 77 -3.03 -0.50 0.42
N PHE A 78 -2.02 -1.28 0.77
CA PHE A 78 -2.20 -2.64 1.31
C PHE A 78 -2.28 -2.67 2.84
N ARG A 79 -2.20 -1.53 3.53
CA ARG A 79 -2.13 -1.50 4.99
C ARG A 79 -3.30 -0.83 5.66
N LEU A 80 -4.08 -0.03 4.93
CA LEU A 80 -5.33 0.55 5.45
C LEU A 80 -6.23 -0.49 6.12
N LYS A 81 -6.34 -1.69 5.54
CA LYS A 81 -7.18 -2.76 6.09
C LYS A 81 -6.78 -3.30 7.46
N TYR A 82 -5.59 -2.96 7.95
CA TYR A 82 -5.11 -3.36 9.27
C TYR A 82 -5.16 -2.21 10.27
N CYS A 83 -5.41 -0.97 9.82
CA CYS A 83 -5.62 0.19 10.69
C CYS A 83 -7.00 0.18 11.38
N THR A 84 -7.85 -0.81 11.08
CA THR A 84 -9.27 -0.83 11.45
C THR A 84 -9.56 -1.64 12.71
N ARG A 85 -8.76 -1.48 13.77
CA ARG A 85 -9.01 -2.11 15.08
C ARG A 85 -10.39 -1.77 15.68
N LEU A 86 -11.12 -0.81 15.08
CA LEU A 86 -12.44 -0.33 15.52
C LEU A 86 -13.65 -0.72 14.65
N GLN A 87 -13.53 -1.51 13.57
CA GLN A 87 -14.65 -1.64 12.61
C GLN A 87 -14.88 -3.04 12.01
N ALA A 88 -14.80 -4.11 12.81
CA ALA A 88 -15.37 -5.40 12.37
C ALA A 88 -16.87 -5.31 12.02
N ASP A 89 -17.57 -4.30 12.56
CA ASP A 89 -19.02 -4.17 12.46
C ASP A 89 -19.49 -3.07 11.47
N MET A 90 -18.60 -2.17 11.03
CA MET A 90 -18.96 -0.99 10.23
C MET A 90 -18.40 -0.99 8.81
N ILE A 91 -17.28 -1.69 8.58
CA ILE A 91 -16.68 -1.82 7.26
C ILE A 91 -16.84 -3.27 6.88
N SER A 92 -17.85 -3.57 6.06
CA SER A 92 -17.79 -4.83 5.33
C SER A 92 -16.46 -4.79 4.55
N SER A 93 -15.64 -5.83 4.67
CA SER A 93 -14.36 -5.91 3.93
C SER A 93 -14.51 -5.76 2.42
N LYS A 94 -15.74 -5.79 1.90
CA LYS A 94 -16.09 -5.55 0.49
C LYS A 94 -16.09 -4.08 0.06
N THR A 95 -16.14 -3.11 0.99
CA THR A 95 -16.25 -1.68 0.64
C THR A 95 -14.98 -0.88 0.87
N MET A 96 -13.98 -1.45 1.54
CA MET A 96 -12.73 -0.72 1.81
C MET A 96 -11.78 -0.83 0.62
N PRO A 97 -11.23 0.30 0.13
CA PRO A 97 -10.18 0.25 -0.87
C PRO A 97 -8.96 -0.49 -0.30
N TYR A 98 -8.45 -1.45 -1.06
CA TYR A 98 -7.34 -2.28 -0.64
C TYR A 98 -6.48 -2.71 -1.82
N GLY A 99 -5.16 -2.63 -1.62
CA GLY A 99 -4.19 -2.99 -2.65
C GLY A 99 -4.03 -1.89 -3.66
N VAL A 100 -4.10 -2.23 -4.95
CA VAL A 100 -4.03 -1.28 -6.06
C VAL A 100 -5.42 -1.00 -6.58
N PHE A 101 -5.86 0.25 -6.50
CA PHE A 101 -7.21 0.66 -6.88
C PHE A 101 -7.22 2.07 -7.46
N ASN A 102 -8.29 2.39 -8.19
CA ASN A 102 -8.56 3.76 -8.59
C ASN A 102 -9.27 4.49 -7.43
N PRO A 103 -8.72 5.60 -6.90
CA PRO A 103 -9.35 6.31 -5.78
C PRO A 103 -10.72 6.90 -6.13
N TYR A 104 -11.04 7.13 -7.40
CA TYR A 104 -12.35 7.61 -7.84
C TYR A 104 -13.47 6.56 -7.71
N ASP A 105 -13.12 5.28 -7.60
CA ASP A 105 -14.09 4.20 -7.34
C ASP A 105 -14.56 4.18 -5.86
N PHE A 106 -13.84 4.90 -4.98
CA PHE A 106 -14.08 4.94 -3.53
C PHE A 106 -14.16 6.39 -3.01
N PRO A 107 -15.06 7.23 -3.55
CA PRO A 107 -15.12 8.67 -3.22
C PRO A 107 -15.43 8.96 -1.75
N GLU A 108 -15.97 7.99 -1.01
CA GLU A 108 -16.26 8.07 0.42
C GLU A 108 -15.01 7.96 1.32
N TYR A 109 -13.88 7.48 0.78
CA TYR A 109 -12.60 7.41 1.47
C TYR A 109 -11.75 8.65 1.15
N VAL A 110 -11.63 9.54 2.13
CA VAL A 110 -10.91 10.81 1.96
C VAL A 110 -9.48 10.66 2.47
N TYR A 111 -8.52 10.68 1.55
CA TYR A 111 -7.10 10.73 1.85
C TYR A 111 -6.63 12.18 1.96
N ARG A 112 -6.03 12.54 3.09
CA ARG A 112 -5.41 13.85 3.32
C ARG A 112 -3.99 13.65 3.83
N GLY A 113 -3.02 14.08 3.06
CA GLY A 113 -1.62 13.97 3.42
C GLY A 113 -0.74 14.82 2.53
N ASP A 114 0.52 14.89 2.92
CA ASP A 114 1.55 15.62 2.20
C ASP A 114 2.42 14.62 1.43
N ALA A 115 2.83 15.02 0.23
CA ALA A 115 3.85 14.28 -0.51
C ALA A 115 5.15 14.26 0.32
N MET A 116 5.78 13.09 0.40
CA MET A 116 7.03 12.92 1.09
C MET A 116 8.05 12.24 0.19
N TYR A 117 9.30 12.68 0.29
CA TYR A 117 10.40 11.97 -0.35
C TYR A 117 10.72 10.68 0.42
N MET A 118 10.73 9.56 -0.29
CA MET A 118 11.20 8.27 0.22
C MET A 118 12.21 7.69 -0.76
N ALA A 119 13.46 7.58 -0.32
CA ALA A 119 14.52 6.98 -1.11
C ALA A 119 14.34 5.45 -1.18
N VAL A 120 14.68 4.86 -2.33
CA VAL A 120 14.83 3.41 -2.47
C VAL A 120 15.91 2.93 -1.49
N PRO A 121 15.59 1.99 -0.58
CA PRO A 121 16.57 1.50 0.39
C PRO A 121 17.73 0.79 -0.33
N PRO A 122 18.98 0.91 0.16
CA PRO A 122 20.07 0.06 -0.28
C PRO A 122 19.72 -1.42 -0.05
N LYS A 123 20.24 -2.31 -0.93
CA LYS A 123 19.96 -3.75 -0.89
C LYS A 123 20.08 -4.39 0.51
N PRO A 124 21.13 -4.12 1.32
CA PRO A 124 21.22 -4.71 2.66
C PRO A 124 20.06 -4.29 3.58
N ILE A 125 19.60 -3.04 3.48
CA ILE A 125 18.47 -2.55 4.28
C ILE A 125 17.15 -3.17 3.80
N LEU A 126 16.99 -3.35 2.48
CA LEU A 126 15.82 -4.04 1.94
C LEU A 126 15.75 -5.49 2.41
N GLU A 127 16.87 -6.21 2.40
CA GLU A 127 16.95 -7.59 2.92
C GLU A 127 16.57 -7.66 4.40
N GLU A 128 16.99 -6.69 5.22
CA GLU A 128 16.59 -6.60 6.62
C GLU A 128 15.09 -6.31 6.81
N ILE A 129 14.51 -5.47 5.96
CA ILE A 129 13.07 -5.17 6.00
C ILE A 129 12.27 -6.45 5.68
N LEU A 130 12.71 -7.22 4.69
CA LEU A 130 12.03 -8.43 4.23
C LEU A 130 12.17 -9.64 5.17
N ASP A 131 13.06 -9.58 6.18
CA ASP A 131 13.30 -10.67 7.13
C ASP A 131 12.21 -10.69 8.24
N PRO A 132 11.29 -11.68 8.24
CA PRO A 132 10.24 -11.76 9.24
C PRO A 132 10.75 -12.13 10.64
N MET A 133 11.96 -12.69 10.77
CA MET A 133 12.52 -13.13 12.05
C MET A 133 13.11 -11.98 12.86
N ARG A 134 13.28 -10.80 12.25
CA ARG A 134 13.90 -9.64 12.91
C ARG A 134 12.90 -8.63 13.47
N ARG A 135 11.59 -8.82 13.31
CA ARG A 135 10.56 -7.88 13.81
C ARG A 135 9.38 -8.61 14.43
N GLU A 136 8.98 -8.18 15.63
CA GLU A 136 7.66 -8.51 16.17
C GLU A 136 6.57 -7.95 15.22
N PRO A 137 5.41 -8.62 15.08
CA PRO A 137 4.33 -8.13 14.22
C PRO A 137 3.94 -6.71 14.60
N VAL A 138 3.98 -5.77 13.64
CA VAL A 138 3.66 -4.37 13.93
C VAL A 138 2.16 -4.22 14.16
N ASP A 139 1.79 -3.96 15.41
CA ASP A 139 0.47 -3.49 15.77
C ASP A 139 0.37 -1.99 15.43
N CYS A 140 -0.33 -1.65 14.35
CA CYS A 140 -0.52 -0.27 13.89
C CYS A 140 -1.34 0.61 14.85
N SER A 141 -1.66 0.13 16.06
CA SER A 141 -2.40 0.89 17.08
C SER A 141 -1.55 1.83 17.94
N PHE A 142 -0.23 1.90 17.77
CA PHE A 142 0.67 2.58 18.73
C PHE A 142 1.32 3.89 18.28
N TYR A 143 0.96 4.46 17.13
CA TYR A 143 1.47 5.77 16.73
C TYR A 143 0.39 6.86 16.91
N TRP A 144 0.52 7.54 18.06
CA TRP A 144 -0.30 8.62 18.61
C TRP A 144 -0.41 9.84 17.66
#